data_AF-A0A6M4IUI6-F1
#
_entry.id   AF-A0A6M4IUI6-F1
#
_cell.length_a   1.000
_cell.length_b   1.000
_cell.length_c   1.000
_cell.angle_alpha   90.00
_cell.angle_beta   90.00
_cell.angle_gamma   90.00
#
_symmetry.space_group_name_H-M   'P 1'
#
loop_
_entity.id
_entity.type
_entity.pdbx_description
1 polymer ?
#
loop_
_entity_poly.entity_id
_entity_poly.type
_entity_poly.pdbx_seq_one_letter_code
_entity_poly.pdbx_strand_id
1 'polypeptide(L)' 'MVNKSPALESLTAQERIVLMGRLWDSLDAAAAAPLSPALVAELARREADADADPDAGIPWDALRDELQARLR' A
#
# COMPACT_ATOMS: atom_id res chain seq x y z
N MET A 1 11.99 -31.55 0.80
CA MET A 1 10.64 -31.44 1.38
C MET A 1 9.98 -30.22 0.78
N VAL A 2 8.92 -30.38 -0.03
CA VAL A 2 8.14 -29.24 -0.52
C VAL A 2 7.22 -28.83 0.61
N ASN A 3 7.52 -27.72 1.28
CA ASN A 3 6.64 -27.19 2.31
C ASN A 3 5.44 -26.58 1.58
N LYS A 4 4.29 -27.26 1.61
CA LYS A 4 3.04 -26.68 1.09
C LYS A 4 2.71 -25.48 1.99
N SER A 5 2.62 -24.29 1.40
CA SER A 5 2.04 -23.15 2.08
C SER A 5 0.61 -23.51 2.51
N PRO A 6 0.21 -23.25 3.77
CA PRO A 6 -1.16 -23.43 4.20
C PRO A 6 -2.10 -22.63 3.29
N ALA A 7 -3.31 -23.16 3.07
CA ALA A 7 -4.34 -22.44 2.33
C ALA A 7 -4.68 -21.14 3.06
N LEU A 8 -4.84 -20.02 2.33
CA LEU A 8 -5.07 -18.72 2.94
C LEU A 8 -6.28 -18.73 3.88
N GLU A 9 -7.31 -19.50 3.51
CA GLU A 9 -8.55 -19.70 4.26
C GLU A 9 -8.33 -20.30 5.64
N SER A 10 -7.30 -21.12 5.81
CA SER A 10 -6.96 -21.76 7.09
C SER A 10 -6.17 -20.86 8.05
N LEU A 11 -5.70 -19.70 7.60
CA LEU A 11 -4.94 -18.76 8.43
C LEU A 11 -5.87 -17.89 9.28
N THR A 12 -5.52 -17.74 10.55
CA THR A 12 -6.06 -16.70 11.43
C THR A 12 -5.72 -15.31 10.89
N ALA A 13 -6.43 -14.27 11.36
CA ALA A 13 -6.14 -12.89 10.97
C ALA A 13 -4.68 -12.49 11.29
N GLN A 14 -4.15 -12.92 12.43
CA GLN A 14 -2.76 -12.63 12.83
C GLN A 14 -1.75 -13.31 11.90
N GLU A 15 -1.98 -14.58 11.56
CA GLU A 15 -1.09 -15.31 10.63
C GLU A 15 -1.12 -14.71 9.23
N ARG A 16 -2.28 -14.18 8.79
CA ARG A 16 -2.36 -13.43 7.52
C ARG A 16 -1.53 -12.15 7.56
N ILE A 17 -1.56 -11.40 8.66
CA ILE A 17 -0.73 -10.19 8.82
C ILE A 17 0.76 -10.56 8.75
N VAL A 18 1.17 -11.62 9.45
CA VAL A 18 2.56 -12.10 9.41
C VAL A 18 2.94 -12.55 7.99
N LEU A 19 2.06 -13.28 7.31
CA LEU A 19 2.30 -13.69 5.93
C LEU A 19 2.40 -12.49 4.99
N MET A 20 1.54 -11.48 5.13
CA MET A 20 1.60 -10.24 4.34
C MET A 20 2.96 -9.56 4.51
N GLY A 21 3.48 -9.43 5.73
CA GLY A 21 4.81 -8.88 5.97
C GLY A 21 5.91 -9.68 5.27
N ARG A 22 5.89 -11.02 5.40
CA ARG A 22 6.87 -11.88 4.73
C ARG A 22 6.80 -11.79 3.21
N LEU A 23 5.60 -11.71 2.65
CA LEU A 23 5.41 -11.53 1.22
C LEU A 23 5.94 -10.19 0.76
N TRP A 24 5.68 -9.12 1.52
CA TRP A 24 6.21 -7.78 1.26
C TRP A 24 7.75 -7.77 1.26
N ASP A 25 8.37 -8.34 2.29
CA ASP A 25 9.84 -8.43 2.41
C ASP A 25 10.47 -9.31 1.32
N SER A 26 9.70 -10.21 0.71
CA SER A 26 10.17 -11.08 -0.37
C SER A 26 10.17 -10.44 -1.75
N LEU A 27 9.58 -9.25 -1.90
CA LEU A 27 9.54 -8.55 -3.18
C LEU A 27 10.92 -7.98 -3.53
N ASP A 28 11.35 -8.22 -4.76
CA ASP A 28 12.55 -7.57 -5.30
C ASP A 28 12.20 -6.15 -5.76
N ALA A 29 12.76 -5.14 -5.10
CA ALA A 29 12.56 -3.75 -5.48
C ALA A 29 13.08 -3.45 -6.89
N ALA A 30 14.07 -4.21 -7.40
CA ALA A 30 14.57 -4.05 -8.76
C ALA A 30 13.56 -4.54 -9.82
N ALA A 31 12.57 -5.35 -9.44
CA ALA A 31 11.46 -5.75 -10.31
C ALA A 31 10.37 -4.67 -10.43
N ALA A 32 10.46 -3.58 -9.66
CA ALA A 32 9.52 -2.47 -9.78
C ALA A 32 9.68 -1.74 -11.12
N ALA A 33 8.58 -1.20 -11.64
CA ALA A 33 8.63 -0.34 -12.82
C ALA A 33 9.53 0.89 -12.54
N PRO A 34 10.40 1.28 -13.48
CA PRO A 34 11.26 2.43 -13.28
C PRO A 34 10.43 3.70 -13.08
N LEU A 35 10.73 4.46 -12.03
CA LEU A 35 10.12 5.75 -11.79
C LEU A 35 10.86 6.82 -12.58
N SER A 36 10.12 7.73 -13.21
CA SER A 36 10.73 8.91 -13.83
C SER A 36 11.30 9.83 -12.74
N PRO A 37 12.33 10.67 -13.04
CA PRO A 37 12.83 11.64 -12.07
C PRO A 37 11.74 12.57 -11.52
N ALA A 38 10.77 12.93 -12.35
CA ALA A 38 9.62 13.74 -11.94
C ALA A 38 8.72 13.01 -10.93
N LEU A 39 8.49 11.70 -11.12
CA LEU A 39 7.70 10.91 -10.19
C LEU A 39 8.44 10.71 -8.86
N VAL A 40 9.75 10.48 -8.87
CA VAL A 40 10.57 10.42 -7.66
C VAL A 40 10.49 11.73 -6.86
N ALA A 41 10.62 12.88 -7.53
CA ALA A 41 10.53 14.18 -6.89
C ALA A 41 9.14 14.42 -6.29
N GLU A 42 8.07 14.03 -7.00
CA GLU A 42 6.71 14.18 -6.49
C GLU A 42 6.43 13.29 -5.28
N LEU A 43 6.90 12.04 -5.28
CA LEU A 43 6.74 11.14 -4.13
C LEU A 43 7.48 11.68 -2.89
N ALA A 44 8.73 12.12 -3.06
CA ALA A 44 9.50 12.72 -1.97
C ALA A 44 8.84 13.98 -1.39
N ARG A 45 8.25 14.82 -2.27
CA ARG A 45 7.50 16.00 -1.84
C ARG A 45 6.26 15.62 -1.03
N ARG A 46 5.49 14.62 -1.47
CA ARG A 46 4.28 14.15 -0.76
C ARG A 46 4.59 13.49 0.58
N GLU A 47 5.70 12.76 0.66
CA GLU A 47 6.17 12.17 1.92
C GLU A 47 6.51 13.27 2.92
N ALA A 48 7.26 14.30 2.50
CA ALA A 48 7.57 15.45 3.34
C ALA A 48 6.32 16.24 3.78
N ASP A 49 5.34 16.42 2.89
CA ASP A 49 4.07 17.06 3.24
C ASP A 49 3.29 16.26 4.29
N ALA A 50 3.24 14.92 4.15
CA ALA A 50 2.53 14.04 5.08
C ALA A 50 3.21 13.99 6.45
N ASP A 51 4.54 14.02 6.49
CA ASP A 51 5.30 14.10 7.75
C ASP A 51 5.09 15.46 8.44
N ALA A 52 4.99 16.54 7.66
CA ALA A 52 4.79 17.89 8.18
C ALA A 52 3.37 18.13 8.71
N ASP A 53 2.35 17.52 8.09
CA ASP A 53 0.95 17.62 8.50
C ASP A 53 0.19 16.28 8.33
N PRO A 54 0.32 15.36 9.30
CA PRO A 54 -0.32 14.04 9.23
C PRO A 54 -1.85 14.09 9.21
N ASP A 55 -2.45 15.17 9.72
CA ASP A 55 -3.89 15.35 9.82
C ASP A 55 -4.50 16.03 8.58
N ALA A 56 -3.66 16.43 7.60
CA ALA A 56 -4.11 16.99 6.32
C ALA A 56 -4.87 15.97 5.43
N GLY A 57 -4.88 14.70 5.82
CA GLY A 57 -5.62 13.66 5.12
C GLY A 57 -7.13 13.87 5.15
N ILE A 58 -7.80 13.56 4.04
CA ILE A 58 -9.26 13.49 4.00
C ILE A 58 -9.75 12.10 4.44
N PRO A 59 -10.81 12.00 5.26
CA PRO A 59 -11.40 10.71 5.60
C PRO A 59 -11.80 9.95 4.35
N TRP A 60 -11.50 8.64 4.33
CA TRP A 60 -11.78 7.79 3.17
C TRP A 60 -13.24 7.86 2.70
N ASP A 61 -14.18 7.85 3.64
CA ASP A 61 -15.61 7.95 3.33
C ASP A 61 -15.94 9.25 2.58
N ALA A 62 -15.35 10.37 2.97
CA ALA A 62 -15.56 11.66 2.32
C ALA A 62 -15.04 11.66 0.88
N LEU A 63 -13.81 11.16 0.66
CA LEU A 63 -13.24 11.04 -0.70
C LEU A 63 -14.06 10.10 -1.58
N ARG A 64 -14.46 8.93 -1.05
CA ARG A 64 -15.26 7.96 -1.78
C ARG A 64 -16.57 8.59 -2.25
N ASP A 65 -17.26 9.30 -1.35
CA ASP A 65 -18.56 9.90 -1.65
C ASP A 65 -18.43 11.03 -2.69
N GLU A 66 -17.35 11.83 -2.61
CA GLU A 66 -16.99 12.83 -3.63
C GLU A 66 -16.77 12.18 -5.01
N LEU A 67 -15.99 11.10 -5.08
CA LEU A 67 -15.70 10.39 -6.33
C LEU A 67 -16.96 9.76 -6.93
N GLN A 68 -17.83 9.19 -6.10
CA GLN A 68 -19.11 8.63 -6.56
C GLN A 68 -20.05 9.71 -7.12
N ALA A 69 -20.07 10.90 -6.50
CA ALA A 69 -20.86 12.02 -7.00
C ALA A 69 -20.39 12.50 -8.37
N ARG A 70 -19.07 12.49 -8.64
CA ARG A 70 -18.48 12.85 -9.94
C ARG A 70 -18.80 11.87 -11.08
N LEU A 71 -19.14 10.63 -10.75
CA LEU A 71 -19.44 9.58 -11.73
C LEU A 71 -20.92 9.51 -12.14
N ARG A 72 -21.79 10.31 -11.50
CA ARG A 72 -23.22 10.42 -11.86
C ARG A 72 -23.45 11.55 -12.85
#